data_AF-A0A4V2MXL1-F1
#
_entry.id   AF-A0A4V2MXL1-F1
#
_cell.length_a   1.000
_cell.length_b   1.000
_cell.length_c   1.000
_cell.angle_alpha   90.00
_cell.angle_beta   90.00
_cell.angle_gamma   90.00
#
_symmetry.space_group_name_H-M   'P 1'
#
loop_
_entity.id
_entity.type
_entity.pdbx_description
1 polymer ?
#
loop_
_entity_poly.entity_id
_entity_poly.type
_entity_poly.pdbx_seq_one_letter_code
_entity_poly.pdbx_strand_id
1 'polypeptide(L)'
;MNYLLLGKTEVLDLDFFRPFLAWMHQWSYTHPALPLHFSLHHRIINNCNPDVPPVSILEVGEGRLVVVDDRPPPLYAYPTPNVLDWWPMAQTNIVAGKLQRRIQFSGHVLPILTAMAGALMSEIYTTTSAAGSARRRFRLQYLSSPITDFGICLGRARVVAEDRLMFYSMKSKKFSMLPQDPNEHYWMYFTTVKGEEIFFDGAFYPFNLAQVILTEGYGPPPVTNVLFRSPCTWTAREIKKKVDGLYDERSRVSILRNEKLQKVMEHHSDRFDGDDIAVFFALMEEFAGKKLAKTEKQLFYIWLKQNCLSLGTTLDQRLFRNWPKEPRELIERDPNESTDGMTWGR
;
A
#
# COMPACT_ATOMS: atom_id res chain seq x y z
N MET A 1 -39.14 -25.64 -18.72
CA MET A 1 -38.16 -26.04 -17.68
C MET A 1 -36.90 -25.22 -17.92
N ASN A 2 -36.81 -24.03 -17.31
CA ASN A 2 -35.68 -23.13 -17.50
C ASN A 2 -34.54 -23.59 -16.59
N TYR A 3 -33.51 -24.19 -17.18
CA TYR A 3 -32.27 -24.44 -16.46
C TYR A 3 -31.68 -23.09 -16.05
N LEU A 4 -31.69 -22.80 -14.75
CA LEU A 4 -30.92 -21.71 -14.15
C LEU A 4 -29.46 -21.89 -14.60
N LEU A 5 -29.02 -21.07 -15.55
CA LEU A 5 -27.62 -20.95 -15.94
C LEU A 5 -26.84 -20.43 -14.72
N LEU A 6 -26.37 -21.34 -13.88
CA LEU A 6 -25.44 -21.04 -12.80
C LEU A 6 -24.19 -20.40 -13.42
N GLY A 7 -23.99 -19.11 -13.17
CA GLY A 7 -22.85 -18.36 -13.69
C GLY A 7 -21.54 -19.05 -13.31
N LYS A 8 -20.68 -19.30 -14.32
CA LYS A 8 -19.35 -19.88 -14.14
C LYS A 8 -18.56 -19.03 -13.14
N THR A 9 -18.07 -19.64 -12.06
CA THR A 9 -17.14 -18.99 -11.14
C THR A 9 -15.73 -19.13 -11.69
N GLU A 10 -15.04 -18.01 -11.84
CA GLU A 10 -13.61 -17.96 -12.18
C GLU A 10 -12.83 -17.72 -10.90
N VAL A 11 -11.76 -18.48 -10.71
CA VAL A 11 -10.96 -18.44 -9.49
C VAL A 11 -9.62 -17.81 -9.83
N LEU A 12 -9.23 -16.82 -9.03
CA LEU A 12 -7.98 -16.07 -9.16
C LEU A 12 -7.04 -16.54 -8.05
N ASP A 13 -5.87 -17.02 -8.44
CA ASP A 13 -4.82 -17.35 -7.49
C ASP A 13 -4.22 -16.06 -6.91
N LEU A 14 -4.16 -15.99 -5.58
CA LEU A 14 -3.77 -14.80 -4.83
C LEU A 14 -2.28 -14.47 -5.02
N ASP A 15 -1.41 -15.48 -5.15
CA ASP A 15 0.02 -15.27 -5.42
C ASP A 15 0.23 -14.70 -6.82
N PHE A 16 -0.50 -15.20 -7.80
CA PHE A 16 -0.52 -14.62 -9.14
C PHE A 16 -1.12 -13.20 -9.17
N PHE A 17 -2.08 -12.92 -8.30
CA PHE A 17 -2.80 -11.66 -8.23
C PHE A 17 -2.09 -10.55 -7.43
N ARG A 18 -1.11 -10.90 -6.57
CA ARG A 18 -0.42 -9.94 -5.69
C ARG A 18 0.24 -8.73 -6.39
N PRO A 19 0.78 -8.82 -7.63
CA PRO A 19 1.34 -7.64 -8.29
C PRO A 19 0.26 -6.61 -8.63
N PHE A 20 -0.98 -7.05 -8.89
CA PHE A 20 -2.10 -6.14 -9.08
C PHE A 20 -2.49 -5.43 -7.77
N LEU A 21 -2.43 -6.13 -6.63
CA LEU A 21 -2.61 -5.50 -5.32
C LEU A 21 -1.53 -4.44 -5.06
N ALA A 22 -0.27 -4.76 -5.37
CA ALA A 22 0.84 -3.82 -5.25
C ALA A 22 0.69 -2.61 -6.21
N TRP A 23 0.18 -2.85 -7.42
CA TRP A 23 -0.14 -1.79 -8.37
C TRP A 23 -1.23 -0.85 -7.83
N MET A 24 -2.34 -1.37 -7.28
CA MET A 24 -3.39 -0.54 -6.67
C MET A 24 -2.86 0.30 -5.50
N HIS A 25 -2.01 -0.30 -4.67
CA HIS A 25 -1.33 0.37 -3.58
C HIS A 25 -0.46 1.53 -4.11
N GLN A 26 0.44 1.26 -5.05
CA GLN A 26 1.31 2.28 -5.64
C GLN A 26 0.50 3.37 -6.37
N TRP A 27 -0.55 2.98 -7.10
CA TRP A 27 -1.40 3.91 -7.85
C TRP A 27 -2.00 4.97 -6.93
N SER A 28 -2.39 4.58 -5.72
CA SER A 28 -2.90 5.50 -4.69
C SER A 28 -1.86 6.56 -4.31
N TYR A 29 -0.59 6.17 -4.15
CA TYR A 29 0.54 7.07 -3.87
C TYR A 29 1.00 7.95 -5.04
N THR A 30 0.52 7.67 -6.25
CA THR A 30 0.83 8.47 -7.44
C THR A 30 -0.34 9.35 -7.86
N HIS A 31 -1.45 9.28 -7.12
CA HIS A 31 -2.64 10.04 -7.44
C HIS A 31 -2.40 11.56 -7.23
N PRO A 32 -2.75 12.44 -8.19
CA PRO A 32 -2.49 13.88 -8.08
C PRO A 32 -3.14 14.59 -6.89
N ALA A 33 -4.21 14.02 -6.34
CA ALA A 33 -4.87 14.57 -5.15
C ALA A 33 -4.13 14.30 -3.84
N LEU A 34 -3.17 13.37 -3.82
CA LEU A 34 -2.35 13.09 -2.65
C LEU A 34 -1.38 14.26 -2.41
N PRO A 35 -1.45 14.97 -1.28
CA PRO A 35 -0.47 15.99 -0.96
C PRO A 35 0.91 15.35 -0.83
N LEU A 36 1.86 15.84 -1.63
CA LEU A 36 3.25 15.42 -1.52
C LEU A 36 3.87 15.96 -0.23
N HIS A 37 4.76 15.18 0.37
CA HIS A 37 5.55 15.63 1.51
C HIS A 37 6.44 16.80 1.09
N PHE A 38 6.54 17.85 1.93
CA PHE A 38 7.25 19.08 1.58
C PHE A 38 8.70 18.85 1.15
N SER A 39 9.37 17.84 1.72
CA SER A 39 10.75 17.49 1.34
C SER A 39 10.91 17.04 -0.10
N LEU A 40 9.83 16.66 -0.80
CA LEU A 40 9.87 16.31 -2.23
C LEU A 40 9.88 17.54 -3.16
N HIS A 41 9.56 18.71 -2.61
CA HIS A 41 9.51 19.99 -3.35
C HIS A 41 10.75 20.86 -3.16
N HIS A 42 11.59 20.50 -2.19
CA HIS A 42 12.68 21.32 -1.69
C HIS A 42 13.97 20.51 -1.60
N ARG A 43 15.10 21.21 -1.65
CA ARG A 43 16.43 20.59 -1.69
C ARG A 43 16.78 20.00 -0.34
N ILE A 44 17.37 18.80 -0.33
CA ILE A 44 18.02 18.23 0.84
C ILE A 44 19.47 18.74 0.89
N ILE A 45 19.85 19.32 2.02
CA ILE A 45 21.14 20.04 2.15
C ILE A 45 22.17 19.38 3.07
N ASN A 46 21.82 18.25 3.71
CA ASN A 46 22.75 17.48 4.53
C ASN A 46 23.07 16.11 3.91
N ASN A 47 24.12 15.49 4.42
CA ASN A 47 24.41 14.08 4.18
C ASN A 47 23.43 13.23 5.00
N CYS A 48 22.56 12.48 4.32
CA CYS A 48 21.65 11.50 4.90
C CYS A 48 21.75 10.13 4.18
N ASN A 49 22.96 9.79 3.73
CA ASN A 49 23.24 8.49 3.11
C ASN A 49 23.01 7.33 4.10
N PRO A 50 22.83 6.09 3.62
CA PRO A 50 22.52 4.92 4.46
C PRO A 50 23.49 4.65 5.61
N ASP A 51 24.76 5.01 5.44
CA ASP A 51 25.84 4.86 6.42
C ASP A 51 25.86 5.97 7.49
N VAL A 52 25.04 7.02 7.34
CA VAL A 52 24.94 8.10 8.32
C VAL A 52 24.12 7.62 9.53
N PRO A 53 24.67 7.67 10.76
CA PRO A 53 23.97 7.22 11.94
C PRO A 53 22.72 8.08 12.23
N PRO A 54 21.69 7.51 12.88
CA PRO A 54 20.52 8.25 13.28
C PRO A 54 20.86 9.30 14.34
N VAL A 55 20.01 10.31 14.47
CA VAL A 55 20.09 11.31 15.53
C VAL A 55 18.90 11.17 16.46
N SER A 56 19.11 11.44 17.74
CA SER A 56 18.05 11.50 18.74
C SER A 56 17.75 12.95 19.08
N ILE A 57 16.49 13.36 18.90
CA ILE A 57 15.99 14.68 19.26
C ILE A 57 14.93 14.50 20.34
N LEU A 58 15.13 15.18 21.48
CA LEU A 58 14.19 15.16 22.59
C LEU A 58 12.79 15.55 22.11
N GLU A 59 11.75 14.85 22.59
CA GLU A 59 10.33 15.04 22.24
C GLU A 59 9.92 14.62 20.81
N VAL A 60 10.86 14.38 19.91
CA VAL A 60 10.56 13.98 18.52
C VAL A 60 10.85 12.49 18.31
N GLY A 61 11.96 12.01 18.84
CA GLY A 61 12.39 10.61 18.71
C GLY A 61 13.73 10.47 17.99
N GLU A 62 13.95 9.30 17.42
CA GLU A 62 15.22 8.90 16.81
C GLU A 62 15.01 8.49 15.35
N GLY A 63 15.90 8.96 14.48
CA GLY A 63 15.83 8.68 13.04
C GLY A 63 16.98 9.28 12.25
N ARG A 64 17.14 8.84 10.99
CA ARG A 64 18.07 9.46 10.05
C ARG A 64 17.60 10.86 9.68
N LEU A 65 18.44 11.86 9.94
CA LEU A 65 18.08 13.26 9.75
C LEU A 65 18.12 13.67 8.27
N VAL A 66 17.04 14.29 7.81
CA VAL A 66 16.89 14.92 6.50
C VAL A 66 16.62 16.41 6.69
N VAL A 67 17.61 17.25 6.38
CA VAL A 67 17.53 18.71 6.48
C VAL A 67 17.06 19.26 5.14
N VAL A 68 15.91 19.94 5.16
CA VAL A 68 15.23 20.44 3.96
C VAL A 68 15.33 21.95 3.90
N ASP A 69 15.91 22.49 2.83
CA ASP A 69 15.91 23.94 2.56
C ASP A 69 14.61 24.36 1.86
N ASP A 70 13.57 24.55 2.67
CA ASP A 70 12.22 24.96 2.27
C ASP A 70 11.96 26.46 2.41
N ARG A 71 13.04 27.27 2.52
CA ARG A 71 12.95 28.73 2.54
C ARG A 71 12.62 29.31 1.16
N PRO A 72 13.22 28.84 0.04
CA PRO A 72 12.83 29.27 -1.29
C PRO A 72 11.46 28.69 -1.70
N PRO A 73 10.81 29.24 -2.73
CA PRO A 73 9.67 28.59 -3.37
C PRO A 73 10.03 27.17 -3.83
N PRO A 74 9.05 26.25 -3.98
CA PRO A 74 9.27 24.92 -4.55
C PRO A 74 10.10 25.00 -5.83
N LEU A 75 11.28 24.36 -5.82
CA LEU A 75 12.23 24.44 -6.92
C LEU A 75 12.04 23.31 -7.94
N TYR A 76 11.43 22.21 -7.51
CA TYR A 76 11.38 20.97 -8.29
C TYR A 76 9.94 20.58 -8.60
N ALA A 77 9.69 20.25 -9.86
CA ALA A 77 8.57 19.41 -10.23
C ALA A 77 8.86 17.97 -9.76
N TYR A 78 7.83 17.29 -9.26
CA TYR A 78 7.92 15.87 -8.93
C TYR A 78 7.33 15.03 -10.07
N PRO A 79 8.02 13.97 -10.56
CA PRO A 79 9.39 13.58 -10.22
C PRO A 79 10.44 14.52 -10.82
N THR A 80 11.58 14.69 -10.12
CA THR A 80 12.68 15.55 -10.58
C THR A 80 13.48 14.84 -11.68
N PRO A 81 13.76 15.49 -12.84
CA PRO A 81 14.52 14.87 -13.94
C PRO A 81 15.92 14.39 -13.53
N ASN A 82 16.59 15.13 -12.65
CA ASN A 82 17.88 14.76 -12.06
C ASN A 82 17.74 14.73 -10.53
N VAL A 83 17.64 13.53 -9.97
CA VAL A 83 17.41 13.34 -8.52
C VAL A 83 18.57 13.89 -7.67
N LEU A 84 19.76 14.05 -8.23
CA LEU A 84 20.90 14.67 -7.54
C LEU A 84 20.77 16.18 -7.44
N ASP A 85 19.98 16.86 -8.27
CA ASP A 85 19.71 18.29 -8.07
C ASP A 85 18.87 18.50 -6.80
N TRP A 86 17.97 17.56 -6.51
CA TRP A 86 17.16 17.51 -5.29
C TRP A 86 17.98 17.15 -4.05
N TRP A 87 18.90 16.19 -4.16
CA TRP A 87 19.81 15.81 -3.07
C TRP A 87 21.26 15.61 -3.56
N PRO A 88 22.06 16.70 -3.64
CA PRO A 88 23.40 16.65 -4.23
C PRO A 88 24.44 15.87 -3.42
N MET A 89 24.16 15.62 -2.14
CA MET A 89 25.07 14.86 -1.26
C MET A 89 24.81 13.35 -1.29
N ALA A 90 23.85 12.87 -2.09
CA ALA A 90 23.62 11.44 -2.23
C ALA A 90 24.84 10.75 -2.88
N GLN A 91 25.20 9.57 -2.39
CA GLN A 91 26.31 8.76 -2.95
C GLN A 91 26.04 8.37 -4.41
N THR A 92 24.78 8.07 -4.75
CA THR A 92 24.38 7.65 -6.09
C THR A 92 22.94 8.08 -6.40
N ASN A 93 22.57 8.09 -7.69
CA ASN A 93 21.18 8.24 -8.13
C ASN A 93 20.23 7.18 -7.52
N ILE A 94 20.73 5.97 -7.28
CA ILE A 94 19.95 4.87 -6.71
C ILE A 94 19.56 5.19 -5.26
N VAL A 95 20.53 5.65 -4.46
CA VAL A 95 20.31 6.05 -3.07
C VAL A 95 19.32 7.22 -2.99
N ALA A 96 19.52 8.25 -3.81
CA ALA A 96 18.62 9.39 -3.85
C ALA A 96 17.20 8.99 -4.28
N GLY A 97 17.07 8.20 -5.34
CA GLY A 97 15.78 7.71 -5.82
C GLY A 97 15.06 6.80 -4.80
N LYS A 98 15.80 5.97 -4.06
CA LYS A 98 15.24 5.14 -2.98
C LYS A 98 14.71 6.01 -1.84
N LEU A 99 15.48 7.01 -1.37
CA LEU A 99 15.01 7.95 -0.35
C LEU A 99 13.76 8.70 -0.81
N GLN A 100 13.74 9.17 -2.05
CA GLN A 100 12.59 9.86 -2.64
C GLN A 100 11.33 8.99 -2.61
N ARG A 101 11.45 7.71 -3.03
CA ARG A 101 10.35 6.74 -2.96
C ARG A 101 9.92 6.45 -1.52
N ARG A 102 10.85 6.35 -0.56
CA ARG A 102 10.51 6.10 0.86
C ARG A 102 9.63 7.20 1.41
N ILE A 103 9.90 8.44 1.01
CA ILE A 103 9.10 9.61 1.38
C ILE A 103 7.75 9.59 0.65
N GLN A 104 7.76 9.29 -0.66
CA GLN A 104 6.53 9.19 -1.46
C GLN A 104 5.53 8.18 -0.90
N PHE A 105 6.01 7.00 -0.50
CA PHE A 105 5.17 5.90 -0.02
C PHE A 105 4.77 6.01 1.46
N SER A 106 4.91 7.18 2.07
CA SER A 106 4.61 7.37 3.49
C SER A 106 3.21 7.91 3.74
N GLY A 107 2.60 7.49 4.86
CA GLY A 107 1.32 7.98 5.34
C GLY A 107 0.11 7.45 4.59
N HIS A 108 -1.09 7.79 5.07
CA HIS A 108 -2.40 7.41 4.49
C HIS A 108 -2.64 5.90 4.27
N VAL A 109 -1.89 5.04 4.97
CA VAL A 109 -1.92 3.58 4.78
C VAL A 109 -3.34 3.02 4.99
N LEU A 110 -4.00 3.37 6.09
CA LEU A 110 -5.33 2.85 6.40
C LEU A 110 -6.38 3.20 5.32
N PRO A 111 -6.52 4.47 4.88
CA PRO A 111 -7.36 4.81 3.72
C PRO A 111 -7.06 4.01 2.45
N ILE A 112 -5.78 3.79 2.11
CA ILE A 112 -5.37 3.04 0.92
C ILE A 112 -5.80 1.57 1.03
N LEU A 113 -5.44 0.90 2.12
CA LEU A 113 -5.77 -0.51 2.32
C LEU A 113 -7.28 -0.73 2.42
N THR A 114 -8.03 0.22 3.02
CA THR A 114 -9.50 0.16 3.08
C THR A 114 -10.11 0.33 1.69
N ALA A 115 -9.60 1.24 0.87
CA ALA A 115 -10.06 1.42 -0.51
C ALA A 115 -9.79 0.15 -1.36
N MET A 116 -8.61 -0.46 -1.21
CA MET A 116 -8.27 -1.73 -1.86
C MET A 116 -9.20 -2.86 -1.41
N ALA A 117 -9.40 -3.02 -0.10
CA ALA A 117 -10.27 -4.06 0.45
C ALA A 117 -11.75 -3.86 0.05
N GLY A 118 -12.23 -2.62 0.02
CA GLY A 118 -13.56 -2.28 -0.48
C GLY A 118 -13.73 -2.64 -1.96
N ALA A 119 -12.73 -2.39 -2.79
CA ALA A 119 -12.74 -2.80 -4.20
C ALA A 119 -12.75 -4.33 -4.38
N LEU A 120 -11.94 -5.06 -3.60
CA LEU A 120 -11.97 -6.53 -3.60
C LEU A 120 -13.35 -7.06 -3.19
N MET A 121 -13.96 -6.47 -2.17
CA MET A 121 -15.28 -6.85 -1.71
C MET A 121 -16.33 -6.64 -2.81
N SER A 122 -16.33 -5.45 -3.42
CA SER A 122 -17.28 -5.06 -4.47
C SER A 122 -17.15 -5.91 -5.74
N GLU A 123 -15.93 -6.02 -6.28
CA GLU A 123 -15.75 -6.59 -7.62
C GLU A 123 -15.52 -8.11 -7.61
N ILE A 124 -15.08 -8.69 -6.48
CA ILE A 124 -14.86 -10.14 -6.38
C ILE A 124 -15.96 -10.81 -5.58
N TYR A 125 -16.39 -10.26 -4.44
CA TYR A 125 -17.24 -11.00 -3.51
C TYR A 125 -18.74 -10.67 -3.60
N THR A 126 -19.13 -9.47 -4.02
CA THR A 126 -20.55 -9.09 -4.19
C THR A 126 -21.09 -9.23 -5.60
N THR A 127 -20.29 -9.74 -6.55
CA THR A 127 -20.80 -10.26 -7.82
C THR A 127 -21.57 -11.57 -7.57
N THR A 128 -22.60 -11.55 -6.75
CA THR A 128 -23.59 -12.61 -6.71
C THR A 128 -24.53 -12.37 -7.88
N SER A 129 -24.63 -13.37 -8.74
CA SER A 129 -25.63 -13.44 -9.78
C SER A 129 -27.01 -13.31 -9.13
N ALA A 130 -27.56 -12.09 -9.08
CA ALA A 130 -29.02 -11.93 -9.04
C ALA A 130 -29.58 -12.90 -10.08
N ALA A 131 -30.60 -13.69 -9.75
CA ALA A 131 -31.12 -14.72 -10.63
C ALA A 131 -31.43 -14.11 -12.02
N GLY A 132 -30.65 -14.46 -13.04
CA GLY A 132 -30.73 -13.89 -14.39
C GLY A 132 -29.57 -12.98 -14.81
N SER A 133 -28.64 -12.60 -13.93
CA SER A 133 -27.43 -11.87 -14.31
C SER A 133 -26.43 -12.80 -14.99
N ALA A 134 -26.05 -12.47 -16.22
CA ALA A 134 -24.99 -13.14 -16.97
C ALA A 134 -23.57 -12.79 -16.48
N ARG A 135 -23.45 -11.94 -15.43
CA ARG A 135 -22.14 -11.50 -14.93
C ARG A 135 -21.38 -12.67 -14.29
N ARG A 136 -20.10 -12.76 -14.63
CA ARG A 136 -19.21 -13.80 -14.12
C ARG A 136 -18.91 -13.57 -12.64
N ARG A 137 -18.81 -14.65 -11.87
CA ARG A 137 -18.43 -14.59 -10.46
C ARG A 137 -16.93 -14.80 -10.33
N PHE A 138 -16.25 -13.99 -9.54
CA PHE A 138 -14.83 -14.17 -9.24
C PHE A 138 -14.64 -14.61 -7.79
N ARG A 139 -13.62 -15.39 -7.49
CA ARG A 139 -13.22 -15.72 -6.10
C ARG A 139 -11.70 -15.78 -6.01
N LEU A 140 -11.15 -15.35 -4.88
CA LEU A 140 -9.73 -15.53 -4.60
C LEU A 140 -9.51 -16.92 -3.99
N GLN A 141 -8.39 -17.54 -4.33
CA GLN A 141 -7.84 -18.68 -3.62
C GLN A 141 -6.35 -18.45 -3.38
N TYR A 142 -5.80 -19.05 -2.35
CA TYR A 142 -4.36 -19.17 -2.18
C TYR A 142 -3.99 -20.63 -2.35
N LEU A 143 -3.10 -20.93 -3.32
CA LEU A 143 -2.82 -22.30 -3.76
C LEU A 143 -4.15 -22.99 -4.15
N SER A 144 -4.51 -24.08 -3.45
CA SER A 144 -5.75 -24.81 -3.69
C SER A 144 -6.87 -24.45 -2.68
N SER A 145 -6.68 -23.43 -1.85
CA SER A 145 -7.52 -23.15 -0.69
C SER A 145 -8.27 -21.82 -0.88
N PRO A 146 -9.61 -21.84 -1.02
CA PRO A 146 -10.40 -20.62 -1.17
C PRO A 146 -10.20 -19.62 -0.03
N ILE A 147 -10.18 -18.33 -0.35
CA ILE A 147 -10.17 -17.27 0.66
C ILE A 147 -11.58 -17.16 1.27
N THR A 148 -11.66 -17.20 2.60
CA THR A 148 -12.90 -17.12 3.38
C THR A 148 -13.00 -15.86 4.24
N ASP A 149 -11.92 -15.11 4.33
CA ASP A 149 -11.88 -13.81 4.98
C ASP A 149 -10.72 -12.97 4.43
N PHE A 150 -10.88 -11.66 4.47
CA PHE A 150 -9.79 -10.70 4.31
C PHE A 150 -10.13 -9.39 4.98
N GLY A 151 -9.10 -8.64 5.35
CA GLY A 151 -9.28 -7.35 5.98
C GLY A 151 -7.97 -6.66 6.28
N ILE A 152 -7.98 -5.85 7.33
CA ILE A 152 -6.85 -4.99 7.71
C ILE A 152 -6.45 -5.32 9.14
N CYS A 153 -5.16 -5.49 9.35
CA CYS A 153 -4.53 -5.59 10.66
C CYS A 153 -3.96 -4.22 11.08
N LEU A 154 -3.95 -3.97 12.37
CA LEU A 154 -3.32 -2.83 13.03
C LEU A 154 -2.41 -3.36 14.13
N GLY A 155 -1.17 -2.90 14.15
CA GLY A 155 -0.22 -3.29 15.17
C GLY A 155 1.03 -2.45 15.13
N ARG A 156 2.12 -3.04 15.61
CA ARG A 156 3.45 -2.44 15.62
C ARG A 156 4.36 -3.17 14.63
N ALA A 157 5.09 -2.39 13.85
CA ALA A 157 6.24 -2.84 13.07
C ALA A 157 7.52 -2.65 13.89
N ARG A 158 8.40 -3.66 13.90
CA ARG A 158 9.74 -3.52 14.48
C ARG A 158 10.64 -2.76 13.52
N VAL A 159 10.92 -1.50 13.83
CA VAL A 159 11.75 -0.62 13.02
C VAL A 159 12.84 0.01 13.88
N VAL A 160 14.10 -0.17 13.48
CA VAL A 160 15.28 0.44 14.12
C VAL A 160 15.40 1.92 13.75
N ALA A 161 16.21 2.68 14.50
CA ALA A 161 16.31 4.13 14.30
C ALA A 161 16.93 4.49 12.94
N GLU A 162 17.88 3.70 12.45
CA GLU A 162 18.56 3.84 11.16
C GLU A 162 17.58 3.84 9.98
N ASP A 163 16.48 3.11 10.14
CA ASP A 163 15.45 2.91 9.12
C ASP A 163 14.28 3.89 9.25
N ARG A 164 14.30 4.78 10.25
CA ARG A 164 13.33 5.88 10.38
C ARG A 164 13.86 7.14 9.72
N LEU A 165 12.96 7.98 9.21
CA LEU A 165 13.32 9.30 8.67
C LEU A 165 12.79 10.39 9.60
N MET A 166 13.66 11.35 9.91
CA MET A 166 13.34 12.55 10.65
C MET A 166 13.66 13.76 9.79
N PHE A 167 12.75 14.73 9.70
CA PHE A 167 12.91 15.92 8.87
C PHE A 167 13.15 17.14 9.73
N TYR A 168 14.02 18.03 9.28
CA TYR A 168 14.16 19.38 9.81
C TYR A 168 13.85 20.39 8.71
N SER A 169 12.80 21.20 8.92
CA SER A 169 12.42 22.30 8.02
C SER A 169 13.20 23.57 8.39
N MET A 170 13.98 24.12 7.46
CA MET A 170 14.71 25.36 7.68
C MET A 170 13.81 26.59 7.82
N LYS A 171 12.66 26.60 7.15
CA LYS A 171 11.67 27.67 7.19
C LYS A 171 10.98 27.73 8.55
N SER A 172 10.49 26.61 9.04
CA SER A 172 9.77 26.55 10.32
C SER A 172 10.70 26.35 11.53
N LYS A 173 11.95 25.91 11.29
CA LYS A 173 12.93 25.51 12.31
C LYS A 173 12.40 24.39 13.22
N LYS A 174 11.58 23.50 12.68
CA LYS A 174 10.96 22.39 13.42
C LYS A 174 11.42 21.04 12.91
N PHE A 175 11.51 20.10 13.83
CA PHE A 175 11.69 18.68 13.56
C PHE A 175 10.32 17.99 13.43
N SER A 176 10.24 16.99 12.57
CA SER A 176 9.08 16.11 12.44
C SER A 176 9.50 14.72 11.98
N MET A 177 8.88 13.68 12.53
CA MET A 177 9.03 12.33 11.97
C MET A 177 8.29 12.21 10.64
N LEU A 178 8.68 11.24 9.81
CA LEU A 178 7.91 10.81 8.65
C LEU A 178 6.44 10.54 9.07
N PRO A 179 5.43 10.84 8.22
CA PRO A 179 4.01 10.71 8.57
C PRO A 179 3.53 9.24 8.61
N GLN A 180 4.28 8.37 9.28
CA GLN A 180 3.94 6.97 9.52
C GLN A 180 4.63 6.50 10.81
N ASP A 181 3.84 6.20 11.84
CA ASP A 181 4.34 5.69 13.12
C ASP A 181 4.46 4.16 13.04
N PRO A 182 5.65 3.57 13.28
CA PRO A 182 5.78 2.12 13.34
C PRO A 182 4.93 1.46 14.43
N ASN A 183 4.46 2.18 15.46
CA ASN A 183 3.54 1.64 16.47
C ASN A 183 2.05 1.68 16.05
N GLU A 184 1.74 2.33 14.93
CA GLU A 184 0.43 2.35 14.29
C GLU A 184 0.56 1.90 12.83
N HIS A 185 1.09 0.69 12.66
CA HIS A 185 1.33 0.09 11.35
C HIS A 185 0.11 -0.71 10.88
N TYR A 186 -0.19 -0.65 9.58
CA TYR A 186 -1.35 -1.31 8.97
C TYR A 186 -0.92 -2.18 7.79
N TRP A 187 -1.50 -3.37 7.69
CA TRP A 187 -1.28 -4.30 6.57
C TRP A 187 -2.57 -5.08 6.28
N MET A 188 -2.65 -5.72 5.11
CA MET A 188 -3.80 -6.56 4.75
C MET A 188 -3.53 -8.02 5.09
N TYR A 189 -4.57 -8.72 5.52
CA TYR A 189 -4.55 -10.18 5.70
C TYR A 189 -5.59 -10.86 4.81
N PHE A 190 -5.31 -12.10 4.45
CA PHE A 190 -6.20 -13.02 3.77
C PHE A 190 -6.19 -14.35 4.51
N THR A 191 -7.37 -14.92 4.77
CA THR A 191 -7.51 -16.20 5.48
C THR A 191 -8.17 -17.23 4.58
N THR A 192 -7.51 -18.36 4.37
CA THR A 192 -8.07 -19.47 3.61
C THR A 192 -9.08 -20.28 4.42
N VAL A 193 -9.87 -21.13 3.77
CA VAL A 193 -10.79 -22.06 4.47
C VAL A 193 -10.06 -23.02 5.40
N LYS A 194 -8.76 -23.27 5.17
CA LYS A 194 -7.91 -24.10 6.03
C LYS A 194 -7.30 -23.32 7.19
N GLY A 195 -7.62 -22.03 7.34
CA GLY A 195 -7.03 -21.16 8.36
C GLY A 195 -5.61 -20.68 8.05
N GLU A 196 -5.12 -20.87 6.81
CA GLU A 196 -3.83 -20.30 6.40
C GLU A 196 -3.97 -18.79 6.22
N GLU A 197 -3.01 -18.04 6.75
CA GLU A 197 -2.97 -16.58 6.65
C GLU A 197 -1.87 -16.13 5.70
N ILE A 198 -2.21 -15.15 4.86
CA ILE A 198 -1.31 -14.49 3.93
C ILE A 198 -1.39 -13.00 4.18
N PHE A 199 -0.24 -12.31 4.22
CA PHE A 199 -0.19 -10.88 4.44
C PHE A 199 0.39 -10.13 3.25
N PHE A 200 -0.27 -9.01 2.93
CA PHE A 200 0.21 -8.00 2.00
C PHE A 200 0.55 -6.73 2.77
N ASP A 201 1.78 -6.25 2.62
CA ASP A 201 2.23 -5.02 3.24
C ASP A 201 3.03 -4.16 2.25
N GLY A 202 2.44 -3.03 1.84
CA GLY A 202 3.13 -2.00 1.04
C GLY A 202 3.67 -0.83 1.87
N ALA A 203 3.36 -0.78 3.16
CA ALA A 203 3.67 0.31 4.08
C ALA A 203 5.02 0.13 4.77
N PHE A 204 5.68 -1.02 4.62
CA PHE A 204 7.00 -1.26 5.17
C PHE A 204 8.13 -0.52 4.45
N TYR A 205 7.92 -0.17 3.18
CA TYR A 205 8.93 0.44 2.33
C TYR A 205 9.49 1.77 2.88
N PRO A 206 8.66 2.70 3.41
CA PRO A 206 9.14 3.88 4.16
C PRO A 206 10.17 3.59 5.26
N PHE A 207 10.08 2.42 5.90
CA PHE A 207 10.99 1.92 6.93
C PHE A 207 12.15 1.10 6.37
N ASN A 208 12.57 1.42 5.15
CA ASN A 208 13.70 0.81 4.45
C ASN A 208 13.57 -0.70 4.15
N LEU A 209 12.43 -1.33 4.48
CA LEU A 209 12.15 -2.69 4.03
C LEU A 209 11.72 -2.66 2.57
N ALA A 210 12.71 -2.49 1.70
CA ALA A 210 12.54 -2.13 0.31
C ALA A 210 12.28 -3.33 -0.61
N GLN A 211 11.39 -4.23 -0.17
CA GLN A 211 10.84 -5.27 -1.02
C GLN A 211 9.86 -4.66 -2.02
N VAL A 212 10.13 -4.89 -3.30
CA VAL A 212 9.30 -4.38 -4.38
C VAL A 212 8.96 -5.50 -5.36
N ILE A 213 7.81 -5.37 -5.99
CA ILE A 213 7.37 -6.25 -7.05
C ILE A 213 7.26 -5.44 -8.34
N LEU A 214 7.63 -6.05 -9.47
CA LEU A 214 7.48 -5.42 -10.76
C LEU A 214 6.03 -5.50 -11.21
N THR A 215 5.42 -4.34 -11.50
CA THR A 215 3.99 -4.22 -11.83
C THR A 215 3.71 -3.85 -13.29
N GLU A 216 4.76 -3.87 -14.12
CA GLU A 216 4.64 -3.70 -15.57
C GLU A 216 3.68 -4.74 -16.16
N GLY A 217 2.66 -4.26 -16.89
CA GLY A 217 1.65 -5.12 -17.52
C GLY A 217 0.54 -5.63 -16.61
N TYR A 218 0.56 -5.32 -15.31
CA TYR A 218 -0.51 -5.73 -14.39
C TYR A 218 -1.68 -4.73 -14.32
N GLY A 219 -1.41 -3.43 -14.51
CA GLY A 219 -2.43 -2.38 -14.48
C GLY A 219 -3.32 -2.34 -15.76
N PRO A 220 -4.57 -1.86 -15.66
CA PRO A 220 -5.43 -1.68 -16.83
C PRO A 220 -4.93 -0.53 -17.73
N PRO A 221 -5.00 -0.68 -19.07
CA PRO A 221 -4.76 0.43 -20.00
C PRO A 221 -5.70 1.62 -19.73
N PRO A 222 -5.26 2.87 -19.98
CA PRO A 222 -3.99 3.27 -20.59
C PRO A 222 -2.83 3.40 -19.59
N VAL A 223 -3.01 3.00 -18.33
CA VAL A 223 -2.04 3.21 -17.24
C VAL A 223 -0.92 2.16 -17.32
N THR A 224 -0.07 2.23 -18.35
CA THR A 224 0.92 1.16 -18.63
C THR A 224 2.38 1.52 -18.37
N ASN A 225 2.76 2.79 -18.14
CA ASN A 225 4.17 3.18 -18.25
C ASN A 225 4.79 4.01 -17.10
N VAL A 226 4.09 4.26 -15.99
CA VAL A 226 4.65 5.12 -14.91
C VAL A 226 5.17 4.32 -13.72
N LEU A 227 4.65 3.11 -13.50
CA LEU A 227 4.82 2.37 -12.25
C LEU A 227 5.38 0.98 -12.53
N PHE A 228 6.70 0.84 -12.41
CA PHE A 228 7.37 -0.44 -12.65
C PHE A 228 7.74 -1.16 -11.36
N ARG A 229 7.79 -0.46 -10.21
CA ARG A 229 8.25 -1.01 -8.93
C ARG A 229 7.31 -0.56 -7.83
N SER A 230 6.52 -1.50 -7.31
CA SER A 230 5.57 -1.24 -6.24
C SER A 230 6.06 -1.88 -4.94
N PRO A 231 6.00 -1.17 -3.80
CA PRO A 231 6.19 -1.78 -2.49
C PRO A 231 5.30 -3.00 -2.30
N CYS A 232 5.90 -4.13 -1.94
CA CYS A 232 5.17 -5.36 -1.65
C CYS A 232 6.03 -6.29 -0.79
N THR A 233 5.77 -6.27 0.51
CA THR A 233 6.21 -7.32 1.43
C THR A 233 5.11 -8.38 1.47
N TRP A 234 5.41 -9.56 0.94
CA TRP A 234 4.46 -10.67 0.85
C TRP A 234 4.85 -11.76 1.85
N THR A 235 4.02 -11.96 2.87
CA THR A 235 4.27 -13.00 3.88
C THR A 235 3.31 -14.16 3.68
N ALA A 236 3.84 -15.22 3.11
CA ALA A 236 3.19 -16.53 2.98
C ALA A 236 3.71 -17.51 4.05
N ARG A 237 3.13 -18.71 4.08
CA ARG A 237 3.44 -19.78 5.06
C ARG A 237 4.95 -20.08 5.18
N GLU A 238 5.65 -20.09 4.05
CA GLU A 238 7.08 -20.41 3.94
C GLU A 238 7.95 -19.32 4.56
N ILE A 239 7.46 -18.08 4.55
CA ILE A 239 8.19 -16.88 4.97
C ILE A 239 7.84 -16.51 6.41
N LYS A 240 6.66 -16.88 6.92
CA LYS A 240 6.17 -16.54 8.26
C LYS A 240 7.19 -16.85 9.37
N LYS A 241 7.94 -17.94 9.26
CA LYS A 241 9.02 -18.29 10.21
C LYS A 241 10.23 -17.36 10.15
N LYS A 242 10.52 -16.76 9.00
CA LYS A 242 11.67 -15.87 8.77
C LYS A 242 11.37 -14.43 9.18
N VAL A 243 10.10 -14.03 9.15
CA VAL A 243 9.63 -12.69 9.54
C VAL A 243 8.99 -12.69 10.93
N ASP A 244 9.23 -13.74 11.71
CA ASP A 244 8.70 -13.83 13.08
C ASP A 244 9.25 -12.66 13.92
N GLY A 245 8.34 -11.93 14.57
CA GLY A 245 8.67 -10.70 15.30
C GLY A 245 8.83 -9.42 14.47
N LEU A 246 8.57 -9.44 13.15
CA LEU A 246 8.51 -8.22 12.34
C LEU A 246 7.27 -7.38 12.67
N TYR A 247 6.17 -8.07 12.97
CA TYR A 247 4.89 -7.50 13.37
C TYR A 247 4.55 -7.92 14.80
N ASP A 248 3.90 -7.02 15.52
CA ASP A 248 3.14 -7.30 16.73
C ASP A 248 1.70 -6.82 16.52
N GLU A 249 0.81 -7.75 16.18
CA GLU A 249 -0.58 -7.42 15.86
C GLU A 249 -1.38 -7.10 17.12
N ARG A 250 -2.02 -5.94 17.15
CA ARG A 250 -2.86 -5.49 18.26
C ARG A 250 -4.34 -5.73 18.01
N SER A 251 -4.79 -5.48 16.79
CA SER A 251 -6.18 -5.66 16.39
C SER A 251 -6.28 -5.92 14.89
N ARG A 252 -7.43 -6.47 14.46
CA ARG A 252 -7.77 -6.59 13.05
C ARG A 252 -9.25 -6.39 12.84
N VAL A 253 -9.62 -6.02 11.62
CA VAL A 253 -11.00 -5.90 11.18
C VAL A 253 -11.20 -6.70 9.91
N SER A 254 -12.22 -7.56 9.87
CA SER A 254 -12.65 -8.23 8.64
C SER A 254 -13.46 -7.25 7.79
N ILE A 255 -13.08 -7.10 6.53
CA ILE A 255 -13.85 -6.34 5.55
C ILE A 255 -14.92 -7.25 4.93
N LEU A 256 -14.54 -8.48 4.58
CA LEU A 256 -15.45 -9.43 3.94
C LEU A 256 -16.64 -9.80 4.82
N ARG A 257 -16.46 -9.91 6.14
CA ARG A 257 -17.50 -10.34 7.09
C ARG A 257 -18.17 -9.18 7.84
N ASN A 258 -17.87 -7.93 7.50
CA ASN A 258 -18.51 -6.79 8.12
C ASN A 258 -19.93 -6.60 7.56
N GLU A 259 -20.95 -6.87 8.37
CA GLU A 259 -22.36 -6.79 7.94
C GLU A 259 -22.78 -5.42 7.41
N LYS A 260 -22.24 -4.33 7.98
CA LYS A 260 -22.56 -2.97 7.52
C LYS A 260 -21.97 -2.72 6.14
N LEU A 261 -20.73 -3.15 5.90
CA LEU A 261 -20.11 -3.05 4.58
C LEU A 261 -20.78 -4.00 3.57
N GLN A 262 -21.21 -5.19 3.98
CA GLN A 262 -21.94 -6.11 3.12
C GLN A 262 -23.22 -5.46 2.59
N LYS A 263 -24.00 -4.81 3.46
CA LYS A 263 -25.20 -4.06 3.06
C LYS A 263 -24.90 -2.94 2.09
N VAL A 264 -23.85 -2.16 2.33
CA VAL A 264 -23.39 -1.12 1.38
C VAL A 264 -23.09 -1.73 0.00
N MET A 265 -22.42 -2.89 -0.02
CA MET A 265 -21.99 -3.53 -1.25
C MET A 265 -23.11 -4.25 -2.02
N GLU A 266 -24.24 -4.56 -1.39
CA GLU A 266 -25.43 -5.12 -2.06
C GLU A 266 -26.09 -4.10 -3.00
N HIS A 267 -25.93 -2.80 -2.72
CA HIS A 267 -26.55 -1.70 -3.45
C HIS A 267 -25.61 -1.01 -4.46
N HIS A 268 -24.42 -1.55 -4.70
CA HIS A 268 -23.35 -0.97 -5.52
C HIS A 268 -23.67 -0.92 -7.04
N SER A 269 -24.93 -0.89 -7.46
CA SER A 269 -25.28 -1.04 -8.87
C SER A 269 -24.78 0.07 -9.80
N ASP A 270 -24.15 1.15 -9.30
CA ASP A 270 -23.14 1.91 -10.07
C ASP A 270 -22.40 3.02 -9.28
N ARG A 271 -22.82 3.41 -8.05
CA ARG A 271 -22.19 4.52 -7.30
C ARG A 271 -22.32 4.36 -5.79
N PHE A 272 -21.22 4.53 -5.06
CA PHE A 272 -21.28 4.80 -3.62
C PHE A 272 -21.84 6.22 -3.39
N ASP A 273 -22.91 6.32 -2.61
CA ASP A 273 -23.44 7.61 -2.18
C ASP A 273 -22.76 8.13 -0.89
N GLY A 274 -23.27 9.23 -0.33
CA GLY A 274 -22.69 9.81 0.89
C GLY A 274 -22.85 8.93 2.13
N ASP A 275 -23.96 8.20 2.22
CA ASP A 275 -24.29 7.37 3.38
C ASP A 275 -23.49 6.08 3.36
N ASP A 276 -23.32 5.47 2.17
CA ASP A 276 -22.43 4.33 1.94
C ASP A 276 -20.99 4.62 2.41
N ILE A 277 -20.48 5.78 2.01
CA ILE A 277 -19.11 6.22 2.33
C ILE A 277 -18.98 6.56 3.82
N ALA A 278 -20.05 7.05 4.46
CA ALA A 278 -20.05 7.29 5.90
C ALA A 278 -19.84 6.00 6.71
N VAL A 279 -20.32 4.85 6.23
CA VAL A 279 -20.08 3.54 6.87
C VAL A 279 -18.58 3.21 6.87
N PHE A 280 -17.89 3.45 5.75
CA PHE A 280 -16.44 3.25 5.66
C PHE A 280 -15.66 4.20 6.56
N PHE A 281 -16.08 5.47 6.66
CA PHE A 281 -15.46 6.41 7.58
C PHE A 281 -15.62 5.98 9.03
N ALA A 282 -16.83 5.57 9.43
CA ALA A 282 -17.08 5.08 10.77
C ALA A 282 -16.20 3.85 11.09
N LEU A 283 -16.10 2.90 10.16
CA LEU A 283 -15.24 1.74 10.30
C LEU A 283 -13.76 2.11 10.52
N MET A 284 -13.21 2.99 9.66
CA MET A 284 -11.81 3.40 9.77
C MET A 284 -11.55 4.19 11.06
N GLU A 285 -12.46 5.07 11.47
CA GLU A 285 -12.32 5.85 12.71
C GLU A 285 -12.41 4.96 13.96
N GLU A 286 -13.34 3.99 13.97
CA GLU A 286 -13.46 2.99 15.03
C GLU A 286 -12.21 2.12 15.10
N PHE A 287 -11.74 1.62 13.96
CA PHE A 287 -10.58 0.72 13.89
C PHE A 287 -9.27 1.42 14.26
N ALA A 288 -9.08 2.67 13.83
CA ALA A 288 -7.91 3.48 14.17
C ALA A 288 -7.97 4.08 15.57
N GLY A 289 -9.14 4.08 16.23
CA GLY A 289 -9.37 4.73 17.52
C GLY A 289 -9.24 6.25 17.47
N LYS A 290 -9.35 6.87 16.29
CA LYS A 290 -9.20 8.32 16.08
C LYS A 290 -10.03 8.81 14.91
N LYS A 291 -10.37 10.10 14.92
CA LYS A 291 -11.07 10.72 13.77
C LYS A 291 -10.14 10.85 12.58
N LEU A 292 -10.67 10.56 11.39
CA LEU A 292 -9.95 10.75 10.14
C LEU A 292 -9.90 12.23 9.78
N ALA A 293 -8.75 12.67 9.27
CA ALA A 293 -8.64 14.00 8.69
C ALA A 293 -9.55 14.14 7.46
N LYS A 294 -10.00 15.37 7.16
CA LYS A 294 -10.82 15.65 5.96
C LYS A 294 -10.12 15.19 4.67
N THR A 295 -8.81 15.35 4.59
CA THR A 295 -7.99 14.89 3.47
C THR A 295 -8.00 13.38 3.32
N GLU A 296 -7.88 12.62 4.42
CA GLU A 296 -7.95 11.15 4.41
C GLU A 296 -9.31 10.64 3.91
N LYS A 297 -10.40 11.26 4.38
CA LYS A 297 -11.76 10.95 3.93
C LYS A 297 -11.93 11.17 2.43
N GLN A 298 -11.43 12.29 1.93
CA GLN A 298 -11.48 12.62 0.50
C GLN A 298 -10.63 11.66 -0.34
N LEU A 299 -9.41 11.36 0.11
CA LEU A 299 -8.50 10.44 -0.58
C LEU A 299 -9.06 9.03 -0.64
N PHE A 300 -9.59 8.51 0.48
CA PHE A 300 -10.28 7.22 0.53
C PHE A 300 -11.37 7.13 -0.54
N TYR A 301 -12.26 8.13 -0.62
CA TYR A 301 -13.36 8.13 -1.58
C TYR A 301 -12.86 8.05 -3.04
N ILE A 302 -11.81 8.82 -3.36
CA ILE A 302 -11.19 8.83 -4.69
C ILE A 302 -10.61 7.45 -5.01
N TRP A 303 -9.79 6.90 -4.10
CA TRP A 303 -9.10 5.64 -4.32
C TRP A 303 -10.05 4.44 -4.36
N LEU A 304 -11.12 4.43 -3.55
CA LEU A 304 -12.13 3.37 -3.60
C LEU A 304 -12.73 3.28 -4.99
N LYS A 305 -13.19 4.41 -5.55
CA LYS A 305 -13.77 4.46 -6.89
C LYS A 305 -12.78 4.04 -7.97
N GLN A 306 -11.53 4.48 -7.87
CA GLN A 306 -10.49 4.12 -8.84
C GLN A 306 -10.12 2.64 -8.77
N ASN A 307 -10.01 2.09 -7.57
CA ASN A 307 -9.71 0.67 -7.37
C ASN A 307 -10.87 -0.21 -7.84
N CYS A 308 -12.13 0.15 -7.56
CA CYS A 308 -13.30 -0.55 -8.12
C CYS A 308 -13.28 -0.51 -9.65
N LEU A 309 -13.11 0.68 -10.26
CA LEU A 309 -13.08 0.81 -11.72
C LEU A 309 -11.94 0.00 -12.35
N SER A 310 -10.74 0.06 -11.76
CA SER A 310 -9.56 -0.63 -12.27
C SER A 310 -9.69 -2.15 -12.15
N LEU A 311 -10.18 -2.62 -11.01
CA LEU A 311 -10.42 -4.05 -10.78
C LEU A 311 -11.57 -4.56 -11.67
N GLY A 312 -12.70 -3.87 -11.72
CA GLY A 312 -13.83 -4.21 -12.59
C GLY A 312 -13.39 -4.31 -14.07
N THR A 313 -12.66 -3.32 -14.57
CA THR A 313 -12.09 -3.34 -15.94
C THR A 313 -11.19 -4.56 -16.15
N THR A 314 -10.30 -4.84 -15.19
CA THR A 314 -9.37 -5.97 -15.24
C THR A 314 -10.11 -7.31 -15.30
N LEU A 315 -11.17 -7.47 -14.53
CA LEU A 315 -11.99 -8.67 -14.46
C LEU A 315 -12.85 -8.84 -15.72
N ASP A 316 -13.52 -7.78 -16.17
CA ASP A 316 -14.43 -7.79 -17.31
C ASP A 316 -13.68 -8.06 -18.63
N GLN A 317 -12.53 -7.40 -18.82
CA GLN A 317 -11.66 -7.61 -19.99
C GLN A 317 -10.72 -8.81 -19.83
N ARG A 318 -10.69 -9.43 -18.65
CA ARG A 318 -9.81 -10.55 -18.29
C ARG A 318 -8.35 -10.29 -18.56
N LEU A 319 -7.90 -9.06 -18.28
CA LEU A 319 -6.51 -8.65 -18.49
C LEU A 319 -5.54 -9.55 -17.73
N PHE A 320 -5.98 -10.08 -16.58
CA PHE A 320 -5.21 -11.02 -15.77
C PHE A 320 -4.77 -12.29 -16.49
N ARG A 321 -5.41 -12.67 -17.61
CA ARG A 321 -4.98 -13.85 -18.38
C ARG A 321 -3.68 -13.62 -19.14
N ASN A 322 -3.30 -12.37 -19.35
CA ASN A 322 -2.10 -12.00 -20.09
C ASN A 322 -0.93 -11.64 -19.15
N TRP A 323 -1.14 -11.67 -17.83
CA TRP A 323 -0.09 -11.32 -16.89
C TRP A 323 1.02 -12.39 -16.86
N PRO A 324 2.26 -11.97 -16.55
CA PRO A 324 3.34 -12.91 -16.27
C PRO A 324 2.94 -13.90 -15.16
N LYS A 325 3.20 -15.20 -15.39
CA LYS A 325 2.88 -16.27 -14.43
C LYS A 325 3.67 -16.15 -13.13
N GLU A 326 4.93 -15.74 -13.26
CA GLU A 326 5.84 -15.56 -12.15
C GLU A 326 6.11 -14.06 -11.99
N PRO A 327 5.61 -13.45 -10.92
CA PRO A 327 5.89 -12.05 -10.68
C PRO A 327 7.36 -11.86 -10.32
N ARG A 328 7.96 -10.81 -10.86
CA ARG A 328 9.37 -10.48 -10.60
C ARG A 328 9.46 -9.65 -9.34
N GLU A 329 10.12 -10.20 -8.31
CA GLU A 329 10.39 -9.52 -7.06
C GLU A 329 11.84 -9.03 -7.03
N LEU A 330 12.06 -7.88 -6.42
CA LEU A 330 13.36 -7.27 -6.24
C LEU A 330 13.46 -6.73 -4.82
N ILE A 331 14.70 -6.59 -4.35
CA ILE A 331 14.97 -5.89 -3.11
C ILE A 331 15.86 -4.70 -3.46
N GLU A 332 15.36 -3.49 -3.21
CA GLU A 332 16.10 -2.27 -3.49
C GLU A 332 17.09 -2.00 -2.36
N ARG A 333 18.30 -2.49 -2.53
CA ARG A 333 19.35 -2.42 -1.52
C ARG A 333 20.05 -1.07 -1.49
N ASP A 334 20.52 -0.71 -0.31
CA ASP A 334 21.50 0.35 -0.15
C ASP A 334 22.90 -0.12 -0.63
N PRO A 335 23.79 0.79 -1.06
CA PRO A 335 25.16 0.43 -1.38
C PRO A 335 25.82 -0.29 -0.21
N ASN A 336 26.53 -1.39 -0.50
CA ASN A 336 27.24 -2.24 0.47
C ASN A 336 26.37 -3.17 1.34
N GLU A 337 25.05 -3.24 1.14
CA GLU A 337 24.23 -4.28 1.77
C GLU A 337 24.50 -5.66 1.15
N SER A 338 25.09 -6.56 1.95
CA SER A 338 25.29 -7.96 1.54
C SER A 338 23.98 -8.71 1.31
N THR A 339 23.98 -9.73 0.44
CA THR A 339 22.84 -10.65 0.25
C THR A 339 22.44 -11.38 1.51
N ASP A 340 23.43 -11.68 2.36
CA ASP A 340 23.28 -12.59 3.50
C ASP A 340 22.88 -11.82 4.78
N GLY A 341 23.03 -10.49 4.75
CA GLY A 341 22.76 -9.56 5.83
C GLY A 341 21.34 -9.01 5.87
N MET A 342 20.36 -9.63 5.18
CA MET A 342 18.93 -9.33 5.40
C MET A 342 18.47 -9.88 6.75
N THR A 343 19.08 -9.34 7.81
CA THR A 343 18.59 -9.44 9.16
C THR A 343 17.45 -8.45 9.28
N TRP A 344 16.24 -8.97 9.10
CA TRP A 344 14.99 -8.29 9.40
C TRP A 344 15.05 -7.73 10.83
N GLY A 345 15.06 -6.40 10.97
CA GLY A 345 15.04 -5.71 12.28
C GLY A 345 16.21 -6.05 13.20
N ARG A 346 17.42 -5.58 12.88
CA ARG A 346 18.58 -5.65 13.79
C ARG A 346 18.26 -5.17 15.21
#